data_AF-A0A292IHC6-F1
#
_entry.id   AF-A0A292IHC6-F1
#
_cell.length_a   1.000
_cell.length_b   1.000
_cell.length_c   1.000
_cell.angle_alpha   90.00
_cell.angle_beta   90.00
_cell.angle_gamma   90.00
#
_symmetry.space_group_name_H-M   'P 1'
#
loop_
_entity.id
_entity.type
_entity.pdbx_description
1 polymer ?
#
loop_
_entity_poly.entity_id
_entity_poly.type
_entity_poly.pdbx_seq_one_letter_code
_entity_poly.pdbx_strand_id
1 'polypeptide(L)'
;MATKKIKNNLSTDFAFKHGVVTETLASHKADAILLASDQNREWFTGFRSSFGYLFINKNRAVLLTDARYYETAVKQIKDVEVVLYNSPKLIYEIAKKMKVKHLLIEGEYLTYENNKLLEDICEKWTVVESKLLRAAKTPSEIEKITKVIEITAKVGNKLPEWIKKGMTEIDLAKKITIALIEAGGDKNSFDPIVASGPNGSIPHHQPSNRKFLDGDFVTCDFGTVYEGFCSDITRTWVVGKKPKNTRLINAYKTVDESNMLGISKVKSGMSGKDVDGICREHINNSEFAKFFVHSTGHGVGYDVHELPNVSPGYNRPLMANSIVTIEPGIYIPGVGGIRIEDMVLVKSKKSVWLSEKIKRLHL
;
A
#
# COMPACT_ATOMS: atom_id res chain seq x y z
N MET A 1 -38.34 -8.78 2.07
CA MET A 1 -37.70 -7.46 1.92
C MET A 1 -37.42 -7.20 0.45
N ALA A 2 -37.82 -6.03 -0.07
CA ALA A 2 -37.66 -5.66 -1.46
C ALA A 2 -36.16 -5.52 -1.83
N THR A 3 -35.75 -6.19 -2.90
CA THR A 3 -34.36 -6.26 -3.37
C THR A 3 -33.92 -4.98 -4.07
N LYS A 4 -32.78 -4.41 -3.67
CA LYS A 4 -32.20 -3.24 -4.33
C LYS A 4 -31.32 -3.71 -5.50
N LYS A 5 -31.81 -3.57 -6.74
CA LYS A 5 -30.94 -3.69 -7.92
C LYS A 5 -29.98 -2.51 -7.94
N ILE A 6 -28.76 -2.69 -8.47
CA ILE A 6 -27.84 -1.58 -8.75
C ILE A 6 -28.60 -0.55 -9.59
N LYS A 7 -28.64 0.70 -9.10
CA LYS A 7 -29.44 1.79 -9.69
C LYS A 7 -28.76 2.33 -10.95
N ASN A 8 -29.53 3.01 -11.81
CA ASN A 8 -28.99 3.64 -13.02
C ASN A 8 -28.19 4.94 -12.75
N ASN A 9 -28.27 5.52 -11.54
CA ASN A 9 -27.54 6.73 -11.12
C ASN A 9 -26.54 6.39 -10.01
N LEU A 10 -25.46 5.70 -10.36
CA LEU A 10 -24.36 5.39 -9.44
C LEU A 10 -23.41 6.58 -9.29
N SER A 11 -22.73 6.68 -8.15
CA SER A 11 -21.55 7.55 -8.07
C SER A 11 -20.50 7.10 -9.10
N THR A 12 -19.70 8.03 -9.59
CA THR A 12 -18.62 7.74 -10.56
C THR A 12 -17.64 6.70 -10.01
N ASP A 13 -17.29 6.81 -8.73
CA ASP A 13 -16.41 5.84 -8.06
C ASP A 13 -17.04 4.45 -7.96
N PHE A 14 -18.30 4.34 -7.55
CA PHE A 14 -18.96 3.03 -7.45
C PHE A 14 -19.07 2.37 -8.83
N ALA A 15 -19.42 3.15 -9.87
CA ALA A 15 -19.50 2.65 -11.23
C ALA A 15 -18.15 2.10 -11.72
N PHE A 16 -17.04 2.81 -11.44
CA PHE A 16 -15.70 2.33 -11.76
C PHE A 16 -15.38 1.02 -11.04
N LYS A 17 -15.57 0.97 -9.72
CA LYS A 17 -15.24 -0.21 -8.89
C LYS A 17 -16.08 -1.42 -9.26
N HIS A 18 -17.37 -1.22 -9.50
CA HIS A 18 -18.27 -2.25 -10.03
C HIS A 18 -17.82 -2.72 -11.42
N GLY A 19 -17.42 -1.80 -12.29
CA GLY A 19 -16.81 -2.12 -13.59
C GLY A 19 -15.64 -3.09 -13.47
N VAL A 20 -14.65 -2.77 -12.63
CA VAL A 20 -13.47 -3.61 -12.38
C VAL A 20 -13.86 -5.02 -11.89
N VAL A 21 -14.79 -5.10 -10.95
CA VAL A 21 -15.28 -6.39 -10.45
C VAL A 21 -15.98 -7.17 -11.56
N THR A 22 -16.86 -6.54 -12.34
CA THR A 22 -17.59 -7.24 -13.41
C THR A 22 -16.71 -7.70 -14.56
N GLU A 23 -15.64 -6.96 -14.89
CA GLU A 23 -14.63 -7.40 -15.86
C GLU A 23 -13.87 -8.62 -15.33
N THR A 24 -13.52 -8.62 -14.04
CA THR A 24 -12.85 -9.76 -13.38
C THR A 24 -13.75 -11.01 -13.38
N LEU A 25 -15.04 -10.85 -13.12
CA LEU A 25 -16.01 -11.94 -13.22
C LEU A 25 -16.11 -12.48 -14.65
N ALA A 26 -16.15 -11.60 -15.64
CA ALA A 26 -16.26 -11.98 -17.05
C ALA A 26 -15.02 -12.77 -17.53
N SER A 27 -13.81 -12.34 -17.17
CA SER A 27 -12.56 -13.01 -17.57
C SER A 27 -12.45 -14.44 -17.01
N HIS A 28 -13.04 -14.70 -15.84
CA HIS A 28 -13.07 -16.02 -15.21
C HIS A 28 -14.34 -16.82 -15.49
N LYS A 29 -15.32 -16.26 -16.21
CA LYS A 29 -16.66 -16.85 -16.40
C LYS A 29 -17.29 -17.23 -15.05
N ALA A 30 -17.22 -16.32 -14.08
CA ALA A 30 -17.74 -16.50 -12.72
C ALA A 30 -19.03 -15.71 -12.50
N ASP A 31 -19.86 -16.17 -11.56
CA ASP A 31 -21.18 -15.60 -11.29
C ASP A 31 -21.10 -14.46 -10.26
N ALA A 32 -20.22 -14.59 -9.28
CA ALA A 32 -20.02 -13.63 -8.21
C ALA A 32 -18.60 -13.69 -7.65
N ILE A 33 -18.21 -12.65 -6.92
CA ILE A 33 -17.03 -12.62 -6.07
C ILE A 33 -17.46 -12.45 -4.62
N LEU A 34 -16.79 -13.13 -3.69
CA LEU A 34 -16.91 -12.95 -2.25
C LEU A 34 -15.68 -12.23 -1.72
N LEU A 35 -15.89 -11.04 -1.16
CA LEU A 35 -14.85 -10.26 -0.49
C LEU A 35 -15.06 -10.34 1.02
N ALA A 36 -14.12 -10.97 1.71
CA ALA A 36 -14.06 -11.16 3.16
C ALA A 36 -12.93 -10.34 3.81
N SER A 37 -12.05 -9.70 3.04
CA SER A 37 -11.05 -8.77 3.56
C SER A 37 -11.66 -7.42 3.93
N ASP A 38 -11.18 -6.83 5.02
CA ASP A 38 -11.59 -5.49 5.46
C ASP A 38 -11.33 -4.47 4.35
N GLN A 39 -10.17 -4.59 3.70
CA GLN A 39 -9.69 -3.63 2.72
C GLN A 39 -10.48 -3.68 1.41
N ASN A 40 -10.83 -4.86 0.86
CA ASN A 40 -11.62 -4.92 -0.37
C ASN A 40 -13.09 -4.55 -0.11
N ARG A 41 -13.62 -4.88 1.07
CA ARG A 41 -14.95 -4.40 1.49
C ARG A 41 -14.97 -2.87 1.60
N GLU A 42 -14.01 -2.28 2.28
CA GLU A 42 -13.92 -0.83 2.44
C GLU A 42 -13.69 -0.13 1.10
N TRP A 43 -12.79 -0.63 0.26
CA TRP A 43 -12.59 -0.10 -1.09
C TRP A 43 -13.88 -0.06 -1.90
N PHE A 44 -14.63 -1.17 -1.94
CA PHE A 44 -15.83 -1.25 -2.78
C PHE A 44 -17.00 -0.43 -2.21
N THR A 45 -17.17 -0.43 -0.89
CA THR A 45 -18.36 0.14 -0.23
C THR A 45 -18.17 1.56 0.29
N GLY A 46 -16.91 1.99 0.48
CA GLY A 46 -16.55 3.19 1.23
C GLY A 46 -16.82 3.09 2.73
N PHE A 47 -17.13 1.89 3.25
CA PHE A 47 -17.52 1.66 4.63
C PHE A 47 -16.50 0.78 5.35
N ARG A 48 -15.91 1.33 6.42
CA ARG A 48 -14.93 0.65 7.25
C ARG A 48 -15.60 -0.24 8.29
N SER A 49 -15.24 -1.52 8.29
CA SER A 49 -15.70 -2.50 9.28
C SER A 49 -14.69 -3.63 9.43
N SER A 50 -14.50 -4.12 10.66
CA SER A 50 -13.60 -5.25 10.94
C SER A 50 -14.29 -6.62 10.75
N PHE A 51 -15.51 -6.63 10.23
CA PHE A 51 -16.27 -7.85 9.98
C PHE A 51 -17.28 -7.63 8.85
N GLY A 52 -17.32 -8.60 7.93
CA GLY A 52 -18.38 -8.72 6.97
C GLY A 52 -18.04 -9.61 5.78
N TYR A 53 -19.06 -9.91 4.98
CA TYR A 53 -18.94 -10.63 3.73
C TYR A 53 -19.64 -9.84 2.64
N LEU A 54 -18.93 -9.51 1.57
CA LEU A 54 -19.47 -8.73 0.47
C LEU A 54 -19.55 -9.61 -0.79
N PHE A 55 -20.78 -9.93 -1.19
CA PHE A 55 -21.05 -10.59 -2.47
C PHE A 55 -21.29 -9.55 -3.56
N ILE A 56 -20.63 -9.71 -4.70
CA ILE A 56 -20.83 -8.82 -5.85
C ILE A 56 -21.03 -9.67 -7.11
N ASN A 57 -22.05 -9.35 -7.89
CA ASN A 57 -22.22 -9.82 -9.26
C ASN A 57 -22.52 -8.67 -10.21
N LYS A 58 -22.78 -9.00 -11.49
CA LYS A 58 -23.11 -8.01 -12.52
C LYS A 58 -24.28 -7.07 -12.17
N ASN A 59 -25.22 -7.51 -11.34
CA ASN A 59 -26.48 -6.80 -11.13
C ASN A 59 -26.69 -6.31 -9.68
N ARG A 60 -25.90 -6.80 -8.73
CA ARG A 60 -26.12 -6.65 -7.29
C ARG A 60 -24.81 -6.69 -6.51
N ALA A 61 -24.78 -5.93 -5.42
CA ALA A 61 -23.79 -6.06 -4.36
C ALA A 61 -24.54 -6.16 -3.01
N VAL A 62 -24.11 -7.09 -2.16
CA VAL A 62 -24.72 -7.37 -0.85
C VAL A 62 -23.64 -7.46 0.21
N LEU A 63 -23.63 -6.54 1.17
CA LEU A 63 -22.78 -6.56 2.36
C LEU A 63 -23.54 -7.20 3.52
N LEU A 64 -23.05 -8.34 4.00
CA LEU A 64 -23.43 -8.92 5.28
C LEU A 64 -22.51 -8.37 6.37
N THR A 65 -23.05 -7.75 7.40
CA THR A 65 -22.26 -7.27 8.56
C THR A 65 -23.04 -7.44 9.86
N ASP A 66 -22.35 -7.56 10.99
CA ASP A 66 -22.97 -7.83 12.27
C ASP A 66 -23.59 -6.58 12.93
N ALA A 67 -24.23 -6.77 14.08
CA ALA A 67 -24.96 -5.73 14.79
C ALA A 67 -24.09 -4.51 15.20
N ARG A 68 -22.76 -4.66 15.32
CA ARG A 68 -21.85 -3.56 15.66
C ARG A 68 -21.79 -2.50 14.56
N TYR A 69 -21.99 -2.91 13.31
CA TYR A 69 -21.81 -2.08 12.12
C TYR A 69 -23.11 -1.83 11.35
N TYR A 70 -24.12 -2.70 11.52
CA TYR A 70 -25.32 -2.73 10.67
C TYR A 70 -26.03 -1.38 10.55
N GLU A 71 -26.31 -0.71 11.67
CA GLU A 71 -27.06 0.55 11.65
C GLU A 71 -26.30 1.66 10.89
N THR A 72 -25.00 1.79 11.14
CA THR A 72 -24.14 2.76 10.47
C THR A 72 -24.00 2.42 8.98
N ALA A 73 -23.82 1.14 8.65
CA ALA A 73 -23.72 0.67 7.27
C ALA A 73 -25.00 0.99 6.47
N VAL A 74 -26.18 0.75 7.04
CA VAL A 74 -27.48 1.10 6.41
C VAL A 74 -27.60 2.60 6.15
N LYS A 75 -27.09 3.45 7.05
CA LYS A 75 -27.13 4.92 6.92
C LYS A 75 -26.15 5.45 5.87
N GLN A 76 -24.95 4.88 5.79
CA GLN A 76 -23.87 5.40 4.95
C GLN A 76 -23.85 4.79 3.54
N ILE A 77 -24.17 3.50 3.41
CA ILE A 77 -24.03 2.77 2.15
C ILE A 77 -25.30 2.88 1.30
N LYS A 78 -25.20 3.55 0.15
CA LYS A 78 -26.35 3.81 -0.73
C LYS A 78 -26.51 2.78 -1.85
N ASP A 79 -25.42 2.28 -2.40
CA ASP A 79 -25.42 1.49 -3.65
C ASP A 79 -25.28 -0.04 -3.44
N VAL A 80 -25.12 -0.48 -2.20
CA VAL A 80 -25.02 -1.89 -1.80
C VAL A 80 -26.18 -2.25 -0.86
N GLU A 81 -26.75 -3.45 -1.01
CA GLU A 81 -27.73 -4.00 -0.06
C GLU A 81 -27.01 -4.39 1.23
N VAL A 82 -27.45 -3.86 2.38
CA VAL A 82 -26.85 -4.18 3.68
C VAL A 82 -27.77 -5.14 4.43
N VAL A 83 -27.22 -6.28 4.85
CA VAL A 83 -27.94 -7.35 5.56
C VAL A 83 -27.31 -7.58 6.92
N LEU A 84 -28.15 -7.63 7.96
CA LEU A 84 -27.70 -7.97 9.32
C LEU A 84 -27.28 -9.44 9.35
N TYR A 85 -26.01 -9.69 9.57
CA TYR A 85 -25.45 -11.02 9.76
C TYR A 85 -25.71 -11.50 11.19
N ASN A 86 -26.61 -12.48 11.33
CA ASN A 86 -26.96 -13.10 12.61
C ASN A 86 -26.84 -14.64 12.58
N SER A 87 -26.46 -15.23 11.45
CA SER A 87 -26.33 -16.68 11.26
C SER A 87 -25.47 -17.00 10.03
N PRO A 88 -24.60 -18.02 10.08
CA PRO A 88 -23.86 -18.51 8.92
C PRO A 88 -24.76 -18.89 7.72
N LYS A 89 -25.99 -19.34 7.97
CA LYS A 89 -26.95 -19.71 6.92
C LYS A 89 -27.26 -18.57 5.94
N LEU A 90 -27.16 -17.31 6.39
CA LEU A 90 -27.43 -16.16 5.52
C LEU A 90 -26.48 -16.07 4.33
N ILE A 91 -25.22 -16.49 4.50
CA ILE A 91 -24.24 -16.46 3.40
C ILE A 91 -24.69 -17.40 2.29
N TYR A 92 -25.13 -18.62 2.65
CA TYR A 92 -25.72 -19.57 1.72
C TYR A 92 -26.99 -19.04 1.05
N GLU A 93 -27.90 -18.44 1.82
CA GLU A 93 -29.15 -17.89 1.28
C GLU A 93 -28.90 -16.78 0.26
N ILE A 94 -27.92 -15.91 0.51
CA ILE A 94 -27.51 -14.86 -0.43
C ILE A 94 -26.91 -15.47 -1.70
N ALA A 95 -25.99 -16.43 -1.57
CA ALA A 95 -25.41 -17.12 -2.73
C ALA A 95 -26.49 -17.80 -3.59
N LYS A 96 -27.43 -18.52 -2.97
CA LYS A 96 -28.57 -19.15 -3.65
C LYS A 96 -29.47 -18.13 -4.34
N LYS A 97 -29.79 -17.01 -3.68
CA LYS A 97 -30.58 -15.90 -4.25
C LYS A 97 -29.87 -15.24 -5.43
N MET A 98 -28.54 -15.18 -5.40
CA MET A 98 -27.70 -14.69 -6.49
C MET A 98 -27.42 -15.74 -7.58
N LYS A 99 -27.87 -16.99 -7.38
CA LYS A 99 -27.66 -18.13 -8.29
C LYS A 99 -26.18 -18.39 -8.57
N VAL A 100 -25.34 -18.25 -7.54
CA VAL A 100 -23.89 -18.49 -7.66
C VAL A 100 -23.63 -19.97 -7.89
N LYS A 101 -22.98 -20.32 -9.00
CA LYS A 101 -22.47 -21.66 -9.30
C LYS A 101 -20.94 -21.67 -9.38
N HIS A 102 -20.35 -20.54 -9.78
CA HIS A 102 -18.92 -20.31 -9.83
C HIS A 102 -18.57 -19.02 -9.09
N LEU A 103 -17.85 -19.15 -7.96
CA LEU A 103 -17.47 -18.04 -7.08
C LEU A 103 -16.00 -17.66 -7.27
N LEU A 104 -15.70 -16.37 -7.34
CA LEU A 104 -14.33 -15.88 -7.13
C LEU A 104 -14.10 -15.59 -5.66
N ILE A 105 -12.92 -15.96 -5.17
CA ILE A 105 -12.54 -15.78 -3.76
C ILE A 105 -11.14 -15.18 -3.64
N GLU A 106 -10.91 -14.46 -2.53
CA GLU A 106 -9.64 -13.78 -2.28
C GLU A 106 -8.56 -14.77 -1.85
N GLY A 107 -7.49 -14.88 -2.65
CA GLY A 107 -6.36 -15.76 -2.32
C GLY A 107 -5.49 -15.26 -1.18
N GLU A 108 -5.52 -13.96 -0.90
CA GLU A 108 -4.63 -13.32 0.07
C GLU A 108 -5.21 -13.25 1.49
N TYR A 109 -6.52 -13.45 1.67
CA TYR A 109 -7.21 -13.13 2.92
C TYR A 109 -8.05 -14.26 3.52
N LEU A 110 -8.44 -15.26 2.71
CA LEU A 110 -9.16 -16.41 3.22
C LEU A 110 -8.18 -17.45 3.80
N THR A 111 -8.59 -18.08 4.91
CA THR A 111 -7.83 -19.13 5.58
C THR A 111 -8.48 -20.49 5.37
N TYR A 112 -7.78 -21.56 5.77
CA TYR A 112 -8.33 -22.93 5.76
C TYR A 112 -9.66 -23.07 6.51
N GLU A 113 -9.87 -22.26 7.56
CA GLU A 113 -11.12 -22.26 8.34
C GLU A 113 -12.34 -21.85 7.49
N ASN A 114 -12.11 -21.15 6.38
CA ASN A 114 -13.18 -20.74 5.47
C ASN A 114 -13.60 -21.86 4.50
N ASN A 115 -12.91 -23.00 4.42
CA ASN A 115 -13.25 -24.06 3.46
C ASN A 115 -14.69 -24.55 3.61
N LYS A 116 -15.13 -24.83 4.84
CA LYS A 116 -16.50 -25.27 5.09
C LYS A 116 -17.54 -24.24 4.64
N LEU A 117 -17.24 -22.95 4.85
CA LEU A 117 -18.09 -21.86 4.38
C LEU A 117 -18.18 -21.86 2.85
N LEU A 118 -17.06 -22.07 2.15
CA LEU A 118 -17.00 -22.09 0.69
C LEU A 118 -17.74 -23.30 0.10
N GLU A 119 -17.57 -24.48 0.68
CA GLU A 119 -18.28 -25.70 0.32
C GLU A 119 -19.79 -25.53 0.47
N ASP A 120 -20.24 -24.85 1.53
CA ASP A 120 -21.65 -24.53 1.73
C ASP A 120 -22.18 -23.54 0.67
N ILE A 121 -21.34 -22.63 0.15
CA ILE A 121 -21.76 -21.61 -0.83
C ILE A 121 -21.93 -22.19 -2.24
N CYS A 122 -20.91 -22.88 -2.75
CA CYS A 122 -20.91 -23.40 -4.12
C CYS A 122 -19.87 -24.51 -4.32
N GLU A 123 -20.16 -25.41 -5.27
CA GLU A 123 -19.28 -26.54 -5.62
C GLU A 123 -18.00 -26.13 -6.36
N LYS A 124 -17.95 -24.90 -6.91
CA LYS A 124 -16.81 -24.41 -7.69
C LYS A 124 -16.44 -22.99 -7.30
N TRP A 125 -15.20 -22.82 -6.84
CA TRP A 125 -14.59 -21.51 -6.66
C TRP A 125 -13.23 -21.40 -7.35
N THR A 126 -12.87 -20.18 -7.73
CA THR A 126 -11.54 -19.83 -8.25
C THR A 126 -10.90 -18.80 -7.34
N VAL A 127 -9.67 -19.07 -6.94
CA VAL A 127 -8.84 -18.14 -6.17
C VAL A 127 -8.31 -17.06 -7.11
N VAL A 128 -8.45 -15.78 -6.75
CA VAL A 128 -7.92 -14.65 -7.51
C VAL A 128 -7.01 -13.77 -6.65
N GLU A 129 -6.08 -13.06 -7.31
CA GLU A 129 -5.28 -11.99 -6.70
C GLU A 129 -6.17 -10.75 -6.51
N SER A 130 -6.91 -10.73 -5.41
CA SER A 130 -7.91 -9.72 -5.12
C SER A 130 -7.34 -8.32 -4.96
N LYS A 131 -6.04 -8.20 -4.61
CA LYS A 131 -5.35 -6.90 -4.56
C LYS A 131 -5.31 -6.18 -5.92
N LEU A 132 -5.41 -6.90 -7.04
CA LEU A 132 -5.47 -6.28 -8.37
C LEU A 132 -6.74 -5.45 -8.59
N LEU A 133 -7.83 -5.75 -7.88
CA LEU A 133 -9.09 -5.00 -7.99
C LEU A 133 -8.89 -3.51 -7.67
N ARG A 134 -7.93 -3.19 -6.80
CA ARG A 134 -7.64 -1.83 -6.30
C ARG A 134 -6.39 -1.21 -6.92
N ALA A 135 -5.80 -1.87 -7.90
CA ALA A 135 -4.51 -1.46 -8.42
C ALA A 135 -4.58 -0.09 -9.10
N ALA A 136 -5.62 0.16 -9.91
CA ALA A 136 -5.90 1.46 -10.51
C ALA A 136 -6.79 2.31 -9.57
N LYS A 137 -6.36 3.54 -9.28
CA LYS A 137 -7.03 4.44 -8.34
C LYS A 137 -8.00 5.36 -9.10
N THR A 138 -9.17 5.62 -8.52
CA THR A 138 -10.08 6.66 -9.03
C THR A 138 -9.53 8.06 -8.73
N PRO A 139 -10.04 9.14 -9.38
CA PRO A 139 -9.64 10.50 -9.04
C PRO A 139 -9.81 10.85 -7.55
N SER A 140 -10.92 10.44 -6.91
CA SER A 140 -11.14 10.68 -5.48
C SER A 140 -10.15 9.91 -4.60
N GLU A 141 -9.78 8.69 -4.98
CA GLU A 141 -8.77 7.91 -4.27
C GLU A 141 -7.38 8.56 -4.40
N ILE A 142 -7.04 9.11 -5.58
CA ILE A 142 -5.79 9.85 -5.79
C ILE A 142 -5.75 11.12 -4.93
N GLU A 143 -6.86 11.83 -4.75
CA GLU A 143 -6.94 12.99 -3.84
C GLU A 143 -6.63 12.59 -2.39
N LYS A 144 -7.21 11.49 -1.90
CA LYS A 144 -6.95 10.97 -0.55
C LYS A 144 -5.51 10.50 -0.38
N ILE A 145 -4.95 9.84 -1.40
CA ILE A 145 -3.54 9.43 -1.39
C ILE A 145 -2.60 10.66 -1.41
N THR A 146 -2.95 11.68 -2.18
CA THR A 146 -2.19 12.94 -2.16
C THR A 146 -2.24 13.55 -0.77
N LYS A 147 -3.41 13.51 -0.11
CA LYS A 147 -3.59 14.05 1.24
C LYS A 147 -2.77 13.30 2.30
N VAL A 148 -2.76 11.96 2.26
CA VAL A 148 -1.97 11.17 3.22
C VAL A 148 -0.46 11.44 3.04
N ILE A 149 0.01 11.61 1.81
CA ILE A 149 1.41 11.98 1.53
C ILE A 149 1.72 13.39 2.04
N GLU A 150 0.79 14.35 1.93
CA GLU A 150 0.98 15.69 2.51
C GLU A 150 1.12 15.66 4.03
N ILE A 151 0.35 14.80 4.72
CA ILE A 151 0.47 14.60 6.16
C ILE A 151 1.86 14.05 6.49
N THR A 152 2.29 13.00 5.79
CA THR A 152 3.60 12.38 5.94
C THR A 152 4.73 13.37 5.65
N ALA A 153 4.56 14.25 4.66
CA ALA A 153 5.52 15.28 4.31
C ALA A 153 5.75 16.31 5.42
N LYS A 154 4.70 16.70 6.16
CA LYS A 154 4.84 17.60 7.32
C LYS A 154 5.76 17.02 8.39
N VAL A 155 5.74 15.69 8.57
CA VAL A 155 6.59 14.99 9.55
C VAL A 155 7.98 14.76 8.99
N GLY A 156 8.08 14.24 7.76
CA GLY A 156 9.37 14.00 7.09
C GLY A 156 10.25 15.24 7.02
N ASN A 157 9.65 16.41 6.79
CA ASN A 157 10.36 17.68 6.72
C ASN A 157 10.86 18.21 8.07
N LYS A 158 10.42 17.64 9.20
CA LYS A 158 10.89 17.97 10.56
C LYS A 158 12.00 17.03 11.04
N LEU A 159 12.20 15.87 10.38
CA LEU A 159 13.21 14.89 10.77
C LEU A 159 14.62 15.49 10.94
N PRO A 160 15.13 16.35 10.04
CA PRO A 160 16.47 16.94 10.21
C PRO A 160 16.63 17.73 11.51
N GLU A 161 15.56 18.32 12.01
CA GLU A 161 15.57 19.11 13.25
C GLU A 161 15.50 18.23 14.51
N TRP A 162 14.94 17.02 14.38
CA TRP A 162 14.76 16.08 15.49
C TRP A 162 15.94 15.15 15.68
N ILE A 163 16.63 14.79 14.59
CA ILE A 163 17.77 13.86 14.60
C ILE A 163 18.97 14.54 15.27
N LYS A 164 19.19 14.23 16.55
CA LYS A 164 20.25 14.81 17.37
C LYS A 164 21.06 13.74 18.08
N LYS A 165 22.38 13.98 18.23
CA LYS A 165 23.28 13.12 18.99
C LYS A 165 22.71 12.80 20.37
N GLY A 166 22.76 11.53 20.76
CA GLY A 166 22.31 11.05 22.07
C GLY A 166 20.83 10.63 22.14
N MET A 167 20.00 11.04 21.18
CA MET A 167 18.64 10.50 21.01
C MET A 167 18.70 9.03 20.59
N THR A 168 17.75 8.21 21.05
CA THR A 168 17.69 6.80 20.63
C THR A 168 16.83 6.62 19.37
N GLU A 169 17.04 5.52 18.65
CA GLU A 169 16.19 5.12 17.53
C GLU A 169 14.71 5.02 17.96
N ILE A 170 14.45 4.35 19.08
CA ILE A 170 13.09 4.15 19.58
C ILE A 170 12.41 5.47 20.01
N ASP A 171 13.16 6.44 20.54
CA ASP A 171 12.60 7.76 20.85
C ASP A 171 12.18 8.49 19.57
N LEU A 172 12.96 8.36 18.49
CA LEU A 172 12.61 8.99 17.21
C LEU A 172 11.41 8.31 16.56
N ALA A 173 11.34 6.97 16.59
CA ALA A 173 10.21 6.21 16.07
C ALA A 173 8.88 6.57 16.78
N LYS A 174 8.92 6.71 18.12
CA LYS A 174 7.78 7.20 18.92
C LYS A 174 7.38 8.62 18.52
N LYS A 175 8.37 9.50 18.37
CA LYS A 175 8.13 10.90 17.97
C LYS A 175 7.51 11.00 16.57
N ILE A 176 7.97 10.19 15.61
CA ILE A 176 7.40 10.10 14.26
C ILE A 176 5.93 9.65 14.35
N THR A 177 5.65 8.58 15.09
CA THR A 177 4.30 8.04 15.28
C THR A 177 3.34 9.10 15.81
N ILE A 178 3.70 9.77 16.90
CA ILE A 178 2.86 10.81 17.51
C ILE A 178 2.65 11.97 16.53
N ALA A 179 3.71 12.42 15.87
CA ALA A 179 3.63 13.55 14.95
C ALA A 179 2.81 13.27 13.69
N LEU A 180 2.77 12.02 13.20
CA LEU A 180 1.92 11.63 12.07
C LEU A 180 0.44 11.73 12.45
N ILE A 181 0.09 11.24 13.64
CA ILE A 181 -1.28 11.33 14.18
C ILE A 181 -1.66 12.81 14.39
N GLU A 182 -0.81 13.60 15.05
CA GLU A 182 -1.04 15.04 15.26
C GLU A 182 -1.16 15.82 13.94
N ALA A 183 -0.48 15.37 12.87
CA ALA A 183 -0.53 16.02 11.57
C ALA A 183 -1.81 15.72 10.76
N GLY A 184 -2.66 14.80 11.25
CA GLY A 184 -3.94 14.41 10.67
C GLY A 184 -4.05 12.94 10.28
N GLY A 185 -3.07 12.11 10.61
CA GLY A 185 -3.12 10.67 10.35
C GLY A 185 -4.03 9.92 11.32
N ASP A 186 -4.74 8.90 10.83
CA ASP A 186 -5.61 8.04 11.65
C ASP A 186 -4.80 7.10 12.56
N LYS A 187 -3.68 6.60 12.01
CA LYS A 187 -2.71 5.67 12.63
C LYS A 187 -1.51 5.52 11.71
N ASN A 188 -0.43 4.91 12.18
CA ASN A 188 0.67 4.51 11.28
C ASN A 188 0.18 3.46 10.26
N SER A 189 0.71 3.49 9.03
CA SER A 189 0.47 2.44 8.02
C SER A 189 1.27 1.16 8.34
N PHE A 190 2.40 1.32 9.03
CA PHE A 190 3.26 0.25 9.58
C PHE A 190 4.12 0.83 10.72
N ASP A 191 4.78 -0.02 11.50
CA ASP A 191 5.67 0.45 12.57
C ASP A 191 6.89 1.17 11.99
N PRO A 192 7.16 2.45 12.33
CA PRO A 192 8.26 3.19 11.74
C PRO A 192 9.61 2.52 11.99
N ILE A 193 10.44 2.42 10.94
CA ILE A 193 11.83 2.00 11.05
C ILE A 193 12.69 3.24 11.27
N VAL A 194 13.60 3.15 12.25
CA VAL A 194 14.65 4.13 12.49
C VAL A 194 15.95 3.36 12.69
N ALA A 195 16.80 3.38 11.68
CA ALA A 195 18.04 2.61 11.65
C ALA A 195 19.24 3.56 11.57
N SER A 196 20.08 3.55 12.62
CA SER A 196 21.20 4.49 12.77
C SER A 196 22.56 3.81 12.72
N GLY A 197 23.52 4.42 12.03
CA GLY A 197 24.88 3.89 11.89
C GLY A 197 24.87 2.45 11.32
N PRO A 198 25.57 1.47 11.95
CA PRO A 198 25.58 0.08 11.49
C PRO A 198 24.21 -0.58 11.36
N ASN A 199 23.22 -0.18 12.18
CA ASN A 199 21.85 -0.70 12.10
C ASN A 199 21.20 -0.39 10.75
N GLY A 200 21.62 0.69 10.08
CA GLY A 200 21.18 1.02 8.72
C GLY A 200 21.51 -0.07 7.69
N SER A 201 22.42 -1.01 7.98
CA SER A 201 22.71 -2.14 7.10
C SER A 201 21.66 -3.26 7.14
N ILE A 202 20.63 -3.14 7.98
CA ILE A 202 19.53 -4.09 8.12
C ILE A 202 18.26 -3.46 7.52
N PRO A 203 17.75 -3.92 6.36
CA PRO A 203 16.64 -3.27 5.65
C PRO A 203 15.37 -3.06 6.49
N HIS A 204 15.01 -4.08 7.29
CA HIS A 204 13.85 -4.09 8.19
C HIS A 204 14.27 -4.02 9.67
N HIS A 205 15.24 -3.16 9.98
CA HIS A 205 15.68 -2.94 11.36
C HIS A 205 14.51 -2.49 12.24
N GLN A 206 14.36 -3.08 13.43
CA GLN A 206 13.41 -2.58 14.42
C GLN A 206 14.11 -1.53 15.31
N PRO A 207 13.53 -0.33 15.50
CA PRO A 207 14.14 0.72 16.31
C PRO A 207 14.58 0.21 17.69
N SER A 208 15.83 0.47 18.06
CA SER A 208 16.43 -0.03 19.31
C SER A 208 16.75 1.10 20.30
N ASN A 209 17.37 0.76 21.43
CA ASN A 209 17.92 1.74 22.37
C ASN A 209 19.28 2.32 21.94
N ARG A 210 19.77 2.00 20.71
CA ARG A 210 21.01 2.60 20.18
C ARG A 210 20.86 4.11 20.12
N LYS A 211 21.81 4.82 20.72
CA LYS A 211 21.91 6.28 20.65
C LYS A 211 22.57 6.71 19.35
N PHE A 212 22.09 7.80 18.77
CA PHE A 212 22.69 8.45 17.62
C PHE A 212 24.07 9.02 17.97
N LEU A 213 25.07 8.71 17.13
CA LEU A 213 26.41 9.25 17.20
C LEU A 213 26.61 10.34 16.14
N ASP A 214 27.56 11.24 16.37
CA ASP A 214 27.88 12.31 15.42
C ASP A 214 28.47 11.75 14.11
N GLY A 215 27.83 12.07 12.99
CA GLY A 215 28.16 11.55 11.66
C GLY A 215 27.45 10.26 11.27
N ASP A 216 26.59 9.69 12.13
CA ASP A 216 25.73 8.57 11.75
C ASP A 216 24.77 8.98 10.62
N PHE A 217 24.59 8.08 9.65
CA PHE A 217 23.40 8.08 8.82
C PHE A 217 22.23 7.47 9.60
N VAL A 218 21.04 8.03 9.43
CA VAL A 218 19.80 7.59 10.08
C VAL A 218 18.72 7.45 9.01
N THR A 219 18.40 6.20 8.66
CA THR A 219 17.30 5.87 7.74
C THR A 219 16.00 5.81 8.54
N CYS A 220 15.04 6.65 8.16
CA CYS A 220 13.69 6.68 8.71
C CYS A 220 12.72 6.23 7.63
N ASP A 221 12.03 5.12 7.86
CA ASP A 221 10.96 4.61 7.02
C ASP A 221 9.65 4.69 7.78
N PHE A 222 8.67 5.41 7.21
CA PHE A 222 7.49 5.79 7.93
C PHE A 222 6.33 6.14 7.00
N GLY A 223 5.13 5.87 7.49
CA GLY A 223 3.91 6.26 6.82
C GLY A 223 2.72 6.30 7.76
N THR A 224 1.63 6.90 7.28
CA THR A 224 0.38 7.01 8.02
C THR A 224 -0.78 6.54 7.15
N VAL A 225 -1.91 6.29 7.80
CA VAL A 225 -3.21 6.10 7.15
C VAL A 225 -4.01 7.40 7.25
N TYR A 226 -4.74 7.75 6.20
CA TYR A 226 -5.75 8.81 6.19
C TYR A 226 -6.94 8.35 5.35
N GLU A 227 -8.13 8.28 5.96
CA GLU A 227 -9.36 7.83 5.30
C GLU A 227 -9.21 6.47 4.58
N GLY A 228 -8.49 5.55 5.23
CA GLY A 228 -8.23 4.20 4.73
C GLY A 228 -7.01 4.07 3.82
N PHE A 229 -6.45 5.16 3.29
CA PHE A 229 -5.28 5.12 2.39
C PHE A 229 -3.97 5.29 3.14
N CYS A 230 -2.97 4.49 2.77
CA CYS A 230 -1.61 4.48 3.31
C CYS A 230 -0.69 5.42 2.54
N SER A 231 0.28 6.01 3.24
CA SER A 231 1.54 6.45 2.65
C SER A 231 2.68 5.50 3.00
N ASP A 232 3.76 5.53 2.22
CA ASP A 232 5.00 4.84 2.50
C ASP A 232 6.19 5.68 2.01
N ILE A 233 7.07 6.09 2.93
CA ILE A 233 8.16 7.03 2.66
C ILE A 233 9.38 6.69 3.54
N THR A 234 10.48 6.41 2.87
CA THR A 234 11.82 6.38 3.45
C THR A 234 12.65 7.64 3.13
N ARG A 235 13.27 8.22 4.16
CA ARG A 235 14.32 9.26 4.04
C ARG A 235 15.52 8.92 4.92
N THR A 236 16.71 9.22 4.42
CA THR A 236 17.96 9.02 5.16
C THR A 236 18.64 10.36 5.43
N TRP A 237 18.98 10.63 6.69
CA TRP A 237 19.60 11.88 7.15
C TRP A 237 20.92 11.63 7.87
N VAL A 238 21.66 12.68 8.20
CA VAL A 238 22.92 12.60 8.95
C VAL A 238 22.77 13.32 10.29
N VAL A 239 23.31 12.71 11.34
CA VAL A 239 23.42 13.34 12.67
C VAL A 239 24.57 14.34 12.67
N GLY A 240 24.27 15.61 12.98
CA GLY A 240 25.28 16.67 12.99
C GLY A 240 25.45 17.33 11.61
N LYS A 241 26.58 18.02 11.40
CA LYS A 241 26.76 18.89 10.22
C LYS A 241 27.36 18.21 9.00
N LYS A 242 28.11 17.10 9.15
CA LYS A 242 28.81 16.46 8.02
C LYS A 242 28.91 14.94 8.21
N PRO A 243 28.53 14.13 7.21
CA PRO A 243 28.81 12.71 7.22
C PRO A 243 30.32 12.47 7.12
N LYS A 244 30.81 11.42 7.80
CA LYS A 244 32.25 11.11 7.86
C LYS A 244 32.64 9.93 6.99
N ASN A 245 31.69 9.08 6.62
CA ASN A 245 31.95 7.86 5.89
C ASN A 245 31.77 8.09 4.37
N THR A 246 32.87 8.26 3.64
CA THR A 246 32.88 8.48 2.19
C THR A 246 32.12 7.40 1.43
N ARG A 247 32.17 6.15 1.89
CA ARG A 247 31.46 5.04 1.24
C ARG A 247 29.95 5.17 1.38
N LEU A 248 29.45 5.61 2.54
CA LEU A 248 28.01 5.89 2.74
C LEU A 248 27.56 7.17 2.02
N ILE A 249 28.44 8.17 1.87
CA ILE A 249 28.20 9.36 1.04
C ILE A 249 28.01 8.95 -0.43
N ASN A 250 28.89 8.11 -0.96
CA ASN A 250 28.77 7.55 -2.31
C ASN A 250 27.49 6.72 -2.44
N ALA A 251 27.20 5.84 -1.46
CA ALA A 251 25.98 5.05 -1.44
C ALA A 251 24.73 5.92 -1.48
N TYR A 252 24.70 7.03 -0.72
CA TYR A 252 23.56 7.95 -0.74
C TYR A 252 23.35 8.57 -2.12
N LYS A 253 24.42 9.06 -2.76
CA LYS A 253 24.33 9.63 -4.12
C LYS A 253 23.82 8.59 -5.12
N THR A 254 24.35 7.38 -5.10
CA THR A 254 23.91 6.29 -5.98
C THR A 254 22.45 5.90 -5.74
N VAL A 255 21.99 5.84 -4.49
CA VAL A 255 20.58 5.56 -4.18
C VAL A 255 19.68 6.71 -4.66
N ASP A 256 20.08 7.96 -4.41
CA ASP A 256 19.33 9.15 -4.82
C ASP A 256 19.16 9.21 -6.35
N GLU A 257 20.26 9.00 -7.09
CA GLU A 257 20.26 8.92 -8.56
C GLU A 257 19.43 7.75 -9.08
N SER A 258 19.55 6.55 -8.49
CA SER A 258 18.75 5.37 -8.84
C SER A 258 17.24 5.62 -8.64
N ASN A 259 16.87 6.21 -7.51
CA ASN A 259 15.49 6.55 -7.18
C ASN A 259 14.94 7.57 -8.21
N MET A 260 15.69 8.64 -8.49
CA MET A 260 15.30 9.65 -9.47
C MET A 260 15.15 9.08 -10.89
N LEU A 261 16.02 8.15 -11.28
CA LEU A 261 15.89 7.41 -12.54
C LEU A 261 14.58 6.61 -12.59
N GLY A 262 14.26 5.85 -11.54
CA GLY A 262 13.01 5.10 -11.45
C GLY A 262 11.78 6.00 -11.56
N ILE A 263 11.73 7.09 -10.78
CA ILE A 263 10.64 8.08 -10.82
C ILE A 263 10.48 8.67 -12.22
N SER A 264 11.59 9.03 -12.89
CA SER A 264 11.55 9.70 -14.20
C SER A 264 11.14 8.78 -15.35
N LYS A 265 11.33 7.46 -15.21
CA LYS A 265 11.12 6.48 -16.27
C LYS A 265 9.82 5.70 -16.13
N VAL A 266 9.32 5.51 -14.91
CA VAL A 266 8.11 4.72 -14.68
C VAL A 266 6.91 5.31 -15.44
N LYS A 267 6.24 4.45 -16.20
CA LYS A 267 5.02 4.77 -16.95
C LYS A 267 4.14 3.54 -17.12
N SER A 268 2.88 3.77 -17.40
CA SER A 268 1.90 2.70 -17.66
C SER A 268 2.38 1.81 -18.82
N GLY A 269 2.15 0.51 -18.68
CA GLY A 269 2.52 -0.48 -19.69
C GLY A 269 3.95 -1.04 -19.57
N MET A 270 4.86 -0.37 -18.85
CA MET A 270 6.10 -1.02 -18.41
C MET A 270 5.77 -2.11 -17.41
N SER A 271 6.58 -3.17 -17.35
CA SER A 271 6.46 -4.14 -16.28
C SER A 271 7.14 -3.66 -14.99
N GLY A 272 6.75 -4.24 -13.85
CA GLY A 272 7.46 -4.02 -12.59
C GLY A 272 8.92 -4.43 -12.66
N LYS A 273 9.22 -5.49 -13.43
CA LYS A 273 10.58 -5.92 -13.76
C LYS A 273 11.37 -4.87 -14.52
N ASP A 274 10.78 -4.17 -15.49
CA ASP A 274 11.48 -3.16 -16.28
C ASP A 274 11.90 -1.97 -15.40
N VAL A 275 11.00 -1.52 -14.52
CA VAL A 275 11.28 -0.40 -13.61
C VAL A 275 12.30 -0.80 -12.54
N ASP A 276 12.19 -2.01 -11.98
CA ASP A 276 13.20 -2.55 -11.07
C ASP A 276 14.58 -2.62 -11.74
N GLY A 277 14.62 -3.13 -12.97
CA GLY A 277 15.83 -3.24 -13.79
C GLY A 277 16.54 -1.91 -13.98
N ILE A 278 15.81 -0.83 -14.23
CA ILE A 278 16.39 0.52 -14.37
C ILE A 278 17.12 0.97 -13.10
N CYS A 279 16.47 0.86 -11.95
CA CYS A 279 17.06 1.26 -10.67
C CYS A 279 18.24 0.35 -10.29
N ARG A 280 18.05 -0.96 -10.48
CA ARG A 280 19.04 -1.99 -10.12
C ARG A 280 20.27 -1.95 -11.01
N GLU A 281 20.13 -1.73 -12.32
CA GLU A 281 21.25 -1.60 -13.25
C GLU A 281 22.12 -0.40 -12.90
N HIS A 282 21.53 0.74 -12.55
CA HIS A 282 22.27 1.91 -12.09
C HIS A 282 23.13 1.58 -10.85
N ILE A 283 22.56 0.89 -9.85
CA ILE A 283 23.31 0.47 -8.66
C ILE A 283 24.37 -0.60 -9.01
N ASN A 284 24.06 -1.53 -9.89
CA ASN A 284 24.98 -2.59 -10.32
C ASN A 284 26.21 -2.05 -11.07
N ASN A 285 26.09 -0.90 -11.74
CA ASN A 285 27.19 -0.21 -12.40
C ASN A 285 28.05 0.63 -11.45
N SER A 286 27.82 0.55 -10.13
CA SER A 286 28.61 1.20 -9.08
C SER A 286 29.39 0.18 -8.25
N GLU A 287 30.16 0.66 -7.26
CA GLU A 287 30.82 -0.20 -6.26
C GLU A 287 29.85 -0.98 -5.36
N PHE A 288 28.53 -0.76 -5.49
CA PHE A 288 27.50 -1.28 -4.58
C PHE A 288 26.64 -2.42 -5.12
N ALA A 289 26.98 -3.01 -6.27
CA ALA A 289 26.18 -4.04 -6.95
C ALA A 289 25.67 -5.19 -6.05
N LYS A 290 26.44 -5.59 -5.04
CA LYS A 290 26.10 -6.71 -4.13
C LYS A 290 25.22 -6.30 -2.94
N PHE A 291 24.92 -5.01 -2.78
CA PHE A 291 24.30 -4.46 -1.57
C PHE A 291 22.86 -3.99 -1.76
N PHE A 292 22.27 -4.15 -2.95
CA PHE A 292 20.83 -3.92 -3.18
C PHE A 292 20.06 -5.24 -3.14
N VAL A 293 19.43 -5.52 -2.00
CA VAL A 293 18.97 -6.87 -1.62
C VAL A 293 17.46 -7.10 -1.68
N HIS A 294 16.66 -6.07 -1.94
CA HIS A 294 15.19 -6.16 -2.03
C HIS A 294 14.69 -5.64 -3.39
N SER A 295 13.38 -5.70 -3.61
CA SER A 295 12.71 -5.13 -4.79
C SER A 295 12.79 -3.60 -4.79
N THR A 296 12.73 -2.99 -5.97
CA THR A 296 12.67 -1.53 -6.12
C THR A 296 11.35 -0.92 -5.61
N GLY A 297 10.28 -1.69 -5.42
CA GLY A 297 9.08 -1.18 -4.75
C GLY A 297 7.84 -2.06 -4.91
N HIS A 298 6.71 -1.50 -4.51
CA HIS A 298 5.41 -2.17 -4.49
C HIS A 298 4.25 -1.17 -4.68
N GLY A 299 3.03 -1.68 -4.83
CA GLY A 299 1.85 -0.85 -4.90
C GLY A 299 1.47 -0.34 -3.50
N VAL A 300 0.84 0.83 -3.44
CA VAL A 300 0.31 1.40 -2.18
C VAL A 300 -1.12 1.87 -2.39
N GLY A 301 -1.96 1.70 -1.38
CA GLY A 301 -3.36 2.12 -1.38
C GLY A 301 -4.01 1.92 -0.02
N TYR A 302 -5.02 1.06 0.06
CA TYR A 302 -5.62 0.63 1.34
C TYR A 302 -4.66 -0.21 2.18
N ASP A 303 -3.80 -1.01 1.55
CA ASP A 303 -2.66 -1.62 2.24
C ASP A 303 -1.38 -0.87 1.89
N VAL A 304 -0.41 -0.93 2.80
CA VAL A 304 0.95 -0.45 2.52
C VAL A 304 1.58 -1.28 1.39
N HIS A 305 1.38 -2.61 1.40
CA HIS A 305 1.88 -3.53 0.38
C HIS A 305 0.74 -4.09 -0.49
N GLU A 306 0.53 -3.47 -1.65
CA GLU A 306 -0.44 -3.86 -2.68
C GLU A 306 0.20 -4.11 -4.05
N LEU A 307 -0.65 -4.46 -5.02
CA LEU A 307 -0.26 -4.59 -6.41
C LEU A 307 -0.46 -3.26 -7.17
N PRO A 308 0.36 -2.99 -8.20
CA PRO A 308 1.40 -3.86 -8.77
C PRO A 308 2.75 -3.80 -8.03
N ASN A 309 3.56 -4.86 -8.11
CA ASN A 309 4.92 -4.85 -7.56
C ASN A 309 5.93 -4.24 -8.56
N VAL A 310 7.00 -3.65 -8.03
CA VAL A 310 8.18 -3.19 -8.78
C VAL A 310 9.37 -4.06 -8.38
N SER A 311 9.44 -5.26 -8.96
CA SER A 311 10.41 -6.28 -8.57
C SER A 311 10.90 -7.07 -9.79
N PRO A 312 12.07 -7.77 -9.70
CA PRO A 312 12.61 -8.55 -10.81
C PRO A 312 11.66 -9.63 -11.33
N GLY A 313 10.79 -10.17 -10.47
CA GLY A 313 9.85 -11.23 -10.79
C GLY A 313 8.50 -10.74 -11.35
N TYR A 314 8.20 -9.44 -11.27
CA TYR A 314 6.90 -8.92 -11.67
C TYR A 314 6.86 -8.56 -13.16
N ASN A 315 6.67 -9.56 -14.01
CA ASN A 315 6.56 -9.41 -15.47
C ASN A 315 5.12 -9.10 -15.94
N ARG A 316 4.40 -8.23 -15.22
CA ARG A 316 3.06 -7.76 -15.59
C ARG A 316 3.08 -6.24 -15.75
N PRO A 317 2.27 -5.68 -16.67
CA PRO A 317 2.25 -4.24 -16.90
C PRO A 317 1.74 -3.48 -15.68
N LEU A 318 2.37 -2.34 -15.40
CA LEU A 318 1.89 -1.33 -14.46
C LEU A 318 0.67 -0.63 -15.08
N MET A 319 -0.45 -0.66 -14.36
CA MET A 319 -1.70 -0.05 -14.79
C MET A 319 -1.64 1.47 -14.69
N ALA A 320 -2.28 2.17 -15.62
CA ALA A 320 -2.47 3.61 -15.49
C ALA A 320 -3.26 3.92 -14.21
N ASN A 321 -2.87 5.00 -13.54
CA ASN A 321 -3.40 5.41 -12.24
C ASN A 321 -3.13 4.44 -11.08
N SER A 322 -2.19 3.50 -11.23
CA SER A 322 -1.62 2.82 -10.06
C SER A 322 -0.66 3.73 -9.31
N ILE A 323 -0.50 3.48 -8.01
CA ILE A 323 0.50 4.12 -7.16
C ILE A 323 1.53 3.05 -6.81
N VAL A 324 2.82 3.36 -7.00
CA VAL A 324 3.92 2.48 -6.62
C VAL A 324 4.97 3.25 -5.82
N THR A 325 5.67 2.56 -4.92
CA THR A 325 6.93 3.03 -4.34
C THR A 325 8.08 2.84 -5.33
N ILE A 326 9.05 3.74 -5.27
CA ILE A 326 10.37 3.60 -5.88
C ILE A 326 11.36 3.79 -4.74
N GLU A 327 11.93 2.71 -4.24
CA GLU A 327 12.66 2.63 -2.97
C GLU A 327 14.00 1.89 -3.05
N PRO A 328 14.90 2.21 -4.01
CA PRO A 328 16.20 1.56 -4.03
C PRO A 328 16.96 1.75 -2.71
N GLY A 329 17.76 0.74 -2.34
CA GLY A 329 18.55 0.77 -1.12
C GLY A 329 19.89 0.08 -1.26
N ILE A 330 20.90 0.58 -0.55
CA ILE A 330 22.24 -0.01 -0.45
C ILE A 330 22.53 -0.30 1.02
N TYR A 331 22.83 -1.55 1.34
CA TYR A 331 23.04 -2.03 2.71
C TYR A 331 24.42 -2.68 2.85
N ILE A 332 25.34 -2.01 3.52
CA ILE A 332 26.74 -2.44 3.68
C ILE A 332 26.90 -3.06 5.07
N PRO A 333 27.03 -4.41 5.19
CA PRO A 333 27.03 -5.10 6.48
C PRO A 333 28.03 -4.50 7.49
N GLY A 334 27.53 -4.20 8.69
CA GLY A 334 28.33 -3.65 9.79
C GLY A 334 28.75 -2.18 9.63
N VAL A 335 28.51 -1.56 8.47
CA VAL A 335 28.86 -0.17 8.19
C VAL A 335 27.64 0.74 8.29
N GLY A 336 26.55 0.37 7.62
CA GLY A 336 25.31 1.13 7.55
C GLY A 336 24.59 0.90 6.23
N GLY A 337 23.55 1.68 5.97
CA GLY A 337 22.82 1.59 4.72
C GLY A 337 22.02 2.84 4.45
N ILE A 338 21.61 2.98 3.19
CA ILE A 338 20.83 4.10 2.69
C ILE A 338 19.64 3.53 1.93
N ARG A 339 18.45 4.04 2.23
CA ARG A 339 17.25 3.87 1.41
C ARG A 339 16.58 5.23 1.23
N ILE A 340 16.08 5.47 0.02
CA ILE A 340 15.28 6.65 -0.33
C ILE A 340 14.10 6.16 -1.13
N GLU A 341 12.92 6.53 -0.68
CA GLU A 341 11.67 6.02 -1.23
C GLU A 341 10.67 7.13 -1.52
N ASP A 342 10.01 7.01 -2.66
CA ASP A 342 8.98 7.94 -3.06
C ASP A 342 7.77 7.22 -3.65
N MET A 343 6.60 7.78 -3.39
CA MET A 343 5.35 7.33 -3.98
C MET A 343 5.12 8.04 -5.32
N VAL A 344 4.80 7.25 -6.34
CA VAL A 344 4.66 7.72 -7.71
C VAL A 344 3.33 7.27 -8.30
N LEU A 345 2.59 8.22 -8.86
CA LEU A 345 1.39 7.94 -9.65
C LEU A 345 1.78 7.63 -11.10
N VAL A 346 1.49 6.41 -11.51
CA VAL A 346 1.78 5.89 -12.84
C VAL A 346 0.82 6.50 -13.87
N LYS A 347 1.37 7.11 -14.91
CA LYS A 347 0.61 7.68 -16.06
C LYS A 347 1.16 7.14 -17.37
N SER A 348 0.44 7.35 -18.47
CA SER A 348 0.83 6.86 -19.80
C SER A 348 2.09 7.52 -20.37
N LYS A 349 2.33 8.80 -20.05
CA LYS A 349 3.49 9.58 -20.55
C LYS A 349 4.53 9.80 -19.46
N LYS A 350 4.26 10.76 -18.58
CA LYS A 350 5.12 11.13 -17.45
C LYS A 350 4.39 10.83 -16.15
N SER A 351 5.03 10.06 -15.29
CA SER A 351 4.59 9.84 -13.92
C SER A 351 4.40 11.15 -13.14
N VAL A 352 3.66 11.09 -12.05
CA VAL A 352 3.56 12.19 -11.09
C VAL A 352 4.25 11.78 -9.80
N TRP A 353 5.31 12.49 -9.43
CA TRP A 353 6.02 12.30 -8.17
C TRP A 353 5.18 12.93 -7.04
N LEU A 354 4.51 12.11 -6.25
CA LEU A 354 3.56 12.59 -5.25
C LEU A 354 4.25 13.14 -3.99
N SER A 355 5.40 12.58 -3.64
CA SER A 355 6.18 12.92 -2.45
C SER A 355 7.35 13.90 -2.70
N GLU A 356 7.33 14.64 -3.82
CA GLU A 356 8.37 15.61 -4.21
C GLU A 356 8.63 16.68 -3.13
N LYS A 357 7.61 17.05 -2.36
CA LYS A 357 7.69 18.07 -1.30
C LYS A 357 8.45 17.61 -0.05
N ILE A 358 8.83 16.33 0.05
CA ILE A 358 9.58 15.79 1.18
C ILE A 358 11.07 15.99 0.91
N LYS A 359 11.69 16.87 1.72
CA LYS A 359 13.10 17.24 1.63
C LYS A 359 13.99 16.01 1.62
N ARG A 360 15.10 16.15 0.90
CA ARG A 360 16.19 15.17 0.82
C ARG A 360 17.44 15.73 1.50
N LEU A 361 18.35 14.85 1.90
CA LEU A 361 19.65 15.25 2.39
C LEU A 361 20.45 15.84 1.22
N HIS A 362 20.97 17.05 1.42
CA HIS A 362 21.93 17.69 0.53
C HIS A 362 23.33 17.51 1.12
N LEU A 363 24.19 16.77 0.42
CA LEU A 363 25.54 16.39 0.85
C LEU A 363 26.61 17.42 0.50
#